data_AF-A0A7C5JPM2-F1
#
_entry.id   AF-A0A7C5JPM2-F1
#
_cell.length_a   1.000
_cell.length_b   1.000
_cell.length_c   1.000
_cell.angle_alpha   90.00
_cell.angle_beta   90.00
_cell.angle_gamma   90.00
#
_symmetry.space_group_name_H-M   'P 1'
#
loop_
_entity.id
_entity.type
_entity.pdbx_description
1 polymer ?
#
loop_
_entity_poly.entity_id
_entity_poly.type
_entity_poly.pdbx_seq_one_letter_code
_entity_poly.pdbx_strand_id
1 'polypeptide(L)' 'YSITGEHLRMMKPDAVIMHPFPRRKEISPEVDRDPRAVYWRQMRNGMWIRVALIARIYGKDKIITESKG' A
#
# COMPACT_ATOMS: atom_id res chain seq x y z
N TYR A 1 -17.98 12.70 1.62
CA TYR A 1 -18.17 11.24 1.50
C TYR A 1 -17.00 10.54 2.18
N SER A 2 -17.24 9.52 3.01
CA SER A 2 -16.19 8.84 3.80
C SER A 2 -16.47 7.34 3.81
N ILE A 3 -15.43 6.51 3.62
CA ILE A 3 -15.51 5.07 3.87
C ILE A 3 -15.46 4.86 5.38
N THR A 4 -16.50 4.22 5.91
CA THR A 4 -16.71 3.97 7.34
C THR A 4 -16.88 2.48 7.60
N GLY A 5 -16.95 2.10 8.87
CA GLY A 5 -17.22 0.73 9.32
C GLY A 5 -18.51 0.13 8.74
N GLU A 6 -19.48 0.96 8.36
CA GLU A 6 -20.73 0.47 7.75
C GLU A 6 -20.51 -0.06 6.33
N HIS A 7 -19.66 0.64 5.57
CA HIS A 7 -19.28 0.23 4.22
C HIS A 7 -18.47 -1.07 4.25
N LEU A 8 -17.63 -1.24 5.26
CA LEU A 8 -16.85 -2.47 5.47
C LEU A 8 -17.72 -3.72 5.56
N ARG A 9 -18.95 -3.62 6.09
CA ARG A 9 -19.91 -4.74 6.18
C ARG A 9 -20.51 -5.13 4.83
N MET A 10 -20.54 -4.20 3.87
CA MET A 10 -21.05 -4.42 2.51
C MET A 10 -19.96 -4.88 1.53
N MET A 11 -18.69 -4.68 1.89
CA MET A 11 -17.55 -5.07 1.07
C MET A 11 -17.32 -6.58 1.13
N LYS A 12 -16.80 -7.14 0.03
CA LYS A 12 -16.38 -8.54 -0.01
C LYS A 12 -15.33 -8.82 1.09
N PRO A 13 -15.31 -10.04 1.66
CA PRO A 13 -14.32 -10.43 2.66
C PRO A 13 -12.86 -10.29 2.18
N ASP A 14 -12.63 -10.45 0.87
CA ASP A 14 -11.32 -10.39 0.21
C ASP A 14 -11.04 -9.04 -0.49
N ALA A 15 -11.92 -8.05 -0.31
CA ALA A 15 -11.71 -6.73 -0.88
C ALA A 15 -10.43 -6.08 -0.33
N VAL A 16 -9.85 -5.14 -1.09
CA VAL A 16 -8.63 -4.44 -0.72
C VAL A 16 -8.86 -2.94 -0.74
N ILE A 17 -8.50 -2.26 0.34
CA ILE A 17 -8.61 -0.81 0.51
C ILE A 17 -7.22 -0.18 0.35
N MET A 18 -7.07 0.64 -0.69
CA MET A 18 -5.84 1.35 -1.01
C MET A 18 -6.04 2.87 -0.88
N HIS A 19 -4.97 3.60 -0.56
CA HIS A 19 -5.00 5.06 -0.46
C HIS A 19 -3.57 5.63 -0.59
N PRO A 20 -3.34 6.64 -1.46
CA PRO A 20 -1.99 7.17 -1.72
C PRO A 20 -1.45 8.12 -0.63
N PHE A 21 -2.30 8.55 0.32
CA PHE A 21 -2.00 9.61 1.29
C PHE A 21 -1.62 10.98 0.64
N PRO A 22 -1.68 12.11 1.39
CA PRO A 22 -2.18 12.25 2.75
C PRO A 22 -3.68 11.99 2.84
N ARG A 23 -4.10 11.23 3.87
CA ARG A 23 -5.51 10.98 4.15
C ARG A 23 -6.14 12.25 4.72
N ARG A 24 -7.31 12.64 4.22
CA ARG A 24 -8.15 13.71 4.78
C ARG A 24 -9.39 13.11 5.45
N LYS A 25 -10.57 13.27 4.85
CA LYS A 25 -11.87 12.86 5.42
C LYS A 25 -12.49 11.68 4.67
N GLU A 26 -11.85 11.24 3.60
CA GLU A 26 -12.34 10.19 2.68
C GLU A 26 -12.33 8.79 3.28
N ILE A 27 -11.51 8.52 4.30
CA ILE A 27 -11.48 7.24 5.02
C ILE A 27 -11.50 7.51 6.52
N SER A 28 -12.48 6.92 7.22
CA SER A 28 -12.58 7.00 8.67
C SER A 28 -11.40 6.28 9.35
N PRO A 29 -10.83 6.81 10.45
CA PRO A 29 -9.76 6.13 11.20
C PRO A 29 -10.13 4.73 11.70
N GLU A 30 -11.42 4.42 11.86
CA GLU A 30 -11.88 3.07 12.24
C GLU A 30 -11.49 1.99 11.22
N VAL A 31 -11.34 2.39 9.95
CA VAL A 31 -10.94 1.49 8.84
C VAL A 31 -9.50 1.01 9.03
N ASP A 32 -8.66 1.71 9.80
CA ASP A 32 -7.24 1.35 10.03
C ASP A 32 -7.07 -0.04 10.66
N ARG A 33 -8.09 -0.53 11.39
CA ARG A 33 -8.06 -1.83 12.06
C ARG A 33 -8.55 -2.97 11.18
N ASP A 34 -9.16 -2.66 10.03
CA ASP A 34 -9.67 -3.70 9.14
C ASP A 34 -8.50 -4.34 8.36
N PRO A 35 -8.40 -5.68 8.30
CA PRO A 35 -7.30 -6.35 7.60
C PRO A 35 -7.24 -6.04 6.10
N ARG A 36 -8.33 -5.52 5.51
CA ARG A 36 -8.42 -5.10 4.11
C ARG A 36 -7.74 -3.75 3.87
N ALA A 37 -7.42 -2.99 4.92
CA ALA A 37 -6.68 -1.74 4.84
C ALA A 37 -5.19 -1.98 4.55
N VAL A 38 -4.79 -1.97 3.28
CA VAL A 38 -3.42 -2.29 2.86
C VAL A 38 -2.57 -1.08 2.51
N TYR A 39 -3.07 0.14 2.68
CA TYR A 39 -2.35 1.37 2.31
C TYR A 39 -0.99 1.53 3.01
N TRP A 40 -0.80 0.94 4.20
CA TRP A 40 0.52 0.88 4.85
C TRP A 40 1.52 0.01 4.08
N ARG A 41 1.07 -1.18 3.65
CA ARG A 41 1.86 -2.06 2.78
C ARG A 41 2.11 -1.39 1.43
N GLN A 42 1.13 -0.68 0.88
CA GLN A 42 1.28 0.12 -0.34
C GLN A 42 2.37 1.19 -0.18
N MET A 43 2.41 1.94 0.92
CA MET A 43 3.46 2.94 1.17
C MET A 43 4.86 2.31 1.20
N ARG A 44 5.00 1.16 1.88
CA ARG A 44 6.25 0.38 1.89
C ARG A 44 6.62 -0.09 0.49
N ASN A 45 5.67 -0.59 -0.29
CA ASN A 45 5.90 -0.99 -1.68
C ASN A 45 6.30 0.21 -2.55
N GLY A 46 5.79 1.40 -2.26
CA GLY A 46 6.19 2.66 -2.88
C GLY A 46 7.67 3.02 -2.70
N MET A 47 8.26 2.66 -1.55
CA MET A 47 9.72 2.77 -1.36
C MET A 47 10.46 1.77 -2.25
N TRP A 48 10.06 0.49 -2.22
CA TRP A 48 10.74 -0.56 -2.98
C TRP A 48 10.66 -0.37 -4.49
N ILE A 49 9.53 0.11 -5.03
CA ILE A 49 9.44 0.38 -6.45
C ILE A 49 10.37 1.52 -6.88
N ARG A 50 10.56 2.54 -6.03
CA ARG A 50 11.53 3.61 -6.27
C ARG A 50 12.96 3.08 -6.23
N VAL A 51 13.30 2.22 -5.28
CA VAL A 51 14.61 1.55 -5.22
C VAL A 51 14.85 0.74 -6.49
N ALA A 52 13.88 -0.09 -6.90
CA ALA A 52 13.97 -0.89 -8.12
C ALA A 52 14.14 -0.02 -9.37
N LEU A 53 13.36 1.07 -9.48
CA LEU A 53 13.44 2.00 -10.59
C LEU A 53 14.81 2.69 -10.66
N ILE A 54 15.31 3.22 -9.54
CA ILE A 54 16.62 3.85 -9.46
C ILE A 54 17.71 2.83 -9.82
N ALA A 55 17.69 1.64 -9.23
CA ALA A 55 18.66 0.59 -9.53
C ALA A 55 18.65 0.23 -11.02
N ARG A 56 17.47 0.14 -11.65
CA ARG A 56 17.33 -0.13 -13.08
C ARG A 56 17.91 0.98 -13.95
N ILE A 57 17.65 2.25 -13.62
CA ILE A 57 18.19 3.41 -14.34
C ILE A 57 19.72 3.40 -14.36
N TYR A 58 20.35 2.96 -13.26
CA TYR A 58 21.80 2.90 -13.13
C TYR A 58 22.43 1.54 -13.47
N GLY A 59 21.65 0.56 -13.96
CA GLY A 59 22.15 -0.79 -14.25
C GLY A 59 22.66 -1.56 -13.02
N LYS A 60 22.08 -1.30 -11.85
CA LYS A 60 22.40 -1.92 -10.55
C LYS A 60 21.30 -2.87 -10.06
N ASP A 61 20.31 -3.17 -10.90
CA ASP A 61 19.18 -4.05 -10.60
C ASP A 61 19.63 -5.47 -10.19
N LYS A 62 20.71 -6.00 -10.78
CA LYS A 62 21.29 -7.29 -10.39
C LYS A 62 21.84 -7.30 -8.96
N ILE A 63 22.46 -6.22 -8.50
CA ILE A 63 23.05 -6.15 -7.15
C ILE A 63 21.96 -6.26 -6.08
N ILE A 64 20.80 -5.65 -6.31
CA ILE A 64 19.69 -5.68 -5.34
C ILE A 64 18.90 -7.00 -5.38
N THR A 65 18.89 -7.72 -6.51
CA THR A 65 18.17 -9.00 -6.64
C THR A 65 19.03 -10.22 -6.34
N GLU A 66 20.35 -10.16 -6.60
CA GLU A 66 21.30 -11.27 -6.44
C GLU A 66 21.98 -11.29 -5.06
N SER A 67 21.80 -10.27 -4.20
CA SER A 67 22.30 -10.24 -2.81
C SER A 67 21.61 -11.25 -1.86
N LYS A 68 20.95 -12.28 -2.39
CA LYS A 68 20.49 -13.43 -1.61
C LYS A 68 21.31 -14.66 -1.99
N GLY A 69 22.53 -14.70 -1.45
CA GLY A 69 23.25 -15.92 -1.08
C GLY A 69 23.41 -15.91 0.43
#